data_AF-A0A150NG31-F1
#
_entry.id   AF-A0A150NG31-F1
#
_cell.length_a   1.000
_cell.length_b   1.000
_cell.length_c   1.000
_cell.angle_alpha   90.00
_cell.angle_beta   90.00
_cell.angle_gamma   90.00
#
_symmetry.space_group_name_H-M   'P 1'
#
loop_
_entity.id
_entity.type
_entity.pdbx_description
1 polymer ?
#
loop_
_entity_poly.entity_id
_entity_poly.type
_entity_poly.pdbx_seq_one_letter_code
_entity_poly.pdbx_strand_id
1 'polypeptide(L)' 'MGSIGLVIVSHSKHIAQGVVELISEVAKDIPITYVGGTEDGGIGTSFDQVDRVVSENPADTLLAFLT' A
#
# COMPACT_ATOMS: atom_id res chain seq x y z
N MET A 1 -8.18 21.29 5.44
CA MET A 1 -8.36 19.87 5.81
C MET A 1 -7.37 19.09 4.97
N GLY A 2 -6.50 18.30 5.57
CA GLY A 2 -5.50 17.52 4.83
C GLY A 2 -6.17 16.39 4.02
N SER A 3 -5.52 15.99 2.93
CA SER A 3 -5.89 14.86 2.10
C SER A 3 -5.60 13.53 2.80
N ILE A 4 -6.42 12.51 2.55
CA ILE A 4 -6.30 11.17 3.13
C ILE A 4 -5.89 10.19 2.03
N GLY A 5 -4.90 9.36 2.31
CA GLY A 5 -4.43 8.27 1.44
C GLY A 5 -4.42 6.92 2.16
N LEU A 6 -4.31 5.86 1.37
CA LEU A 6 -4.23 4.48 1.86
C LEU A 6 -2.85 3.90 1.58
N VAL A 7 -2.32 3.18 2.57
CA VAL A 7 -1.11 2.36 2.40
C VAL A 7 -1.44 0.92 2.77
N ILE A 8 -1.27 0.00 1.82
CA ILE A 8 -1.48 -1.44 2.04
C ILE A 8 -0.12 -2.14 2.15
N VAL A 9 0.12 -2.82 3.27
CA VAL A 9 1.34 -3.59 3.53
C VAL A 9 0.96 -5.05 3.77
N SER A 10 1.52 -5.97 3.00
CA SER A 10 1.27 -7.40 3.18
C SER A 10 2.56 -8.21 3.17
N HIS A 11 2.54 -9.36 3.85
CA HIS A 11 3.57 -10.37 3.62
C HIS A 11 3.50 -11.00 2.22
N SER A 12 2.36 -10.87 1.54
CA SER A 12 2.13 -11.45 0.21
C SER A 12 1.88 -10.36 -0.83
N LYS A 13 2.70 -10.37 -1.89
CA LYS A 13 2.50 -9.50 -3.05
C LYS A 13 1.10 -9.62 -3.63
N HIS A 14 0.60 -10.86 -3.74
CA HIS A 14 -0.71 -11.13 -4.34
C HIS A 14 -1.88 -10.58 -3.50
N ILE A 15 -1.77 -10.62 -2.18
CA ILE A 15 -2.80 -10.06 -1.29
C ILE A 15 -2.81 -8.54 -1.40
N ALA A 16 -1.64 -7.89 -1.27
CA ALA A 16 -1.57 -6.43 -1.38
C ALA A 16 -2.11 -5.93 -2.73
N GLN A 17 -1.69 -6.58 -3.84
CA GLN A 17 -2.17 -6.25 -5.17
C GLN A 17 -3.69 -6.47 -5.31
N GLY A 18 -4.21 -7.62 -4.91
CA GLY A 18 -5.64 -7.93 -5.04
C GLY A 18 -6.54 -7.00 -4.23
N VAL A 19 -6.09 -6.55 -3.05
CA VAL A 19 -6.80 -5.54 -2.25
C VAL A 19 -6.84 -4.20 -2.99
N VAL A 20 -5.72 -3.74 -3.56
CA VAL A 20 -5.69 -2.48 -4.31
C VAL A 20 -6.56 -2.55 -5.56
N GLU A 21 -6.50 -3.66 -6.30
CA GLU A 21 -7.36 -3.90 -7.46
C GLU A 21 -8.85 -3.81 -7.08
N LEU A 22 -9.24 -4.44 -5.96
CA LEU A 22 -10.62 -4.38 -5.46
C LEU A 22 -11.03 -2.95 -5.05
N ILE A 23 -10.18 -2.23 -4.32
CA ILE A 23 -10.50 -0.87 -3.86
C ILE A 23 -10.58 0.10 -5.05
N SER A 24 -9.76 -0.09 -6.09
CA SER A 24 -9.73 0.76 -7.28
C SER A 24 -11.06 0.75 -8.05
N GLU A 25 -11.86 -0.31 -7.92
CA GLU A 25 -13.20 -0.37 -8.51
C GLU A 25 -14.21 0.54 -7.80
N VAL A 26 -13.99 0.86 -6.52
CA VAL A 26 -14.94 1.62 -5.67
C VAL A 26 -14.46 3.03 -5.29
N ALA A 27 -13.15 3.27 -5.24
CA ALA A 27 -12.56 4.50 -4.70
C ALA A 27 -11.44 5.04 -5.61
N LYS A 28 -11.83 5.58 -6.78
CA LYS A 28 -10.89 6.03 -7.83
C LYS A 28 -10.11 7.30 -7.50
N ASP A 29 -10.62 8.12 -6.59
CA ASP A 29 -10.07 9.44 -6.28
C ASP A 29 -9.18 9.45 -5.02
N ILE A 30 -8.97 8.29 -4.40
CA ILE A 30 -8.11 8.17 -3.21
C ILE A 30 -6.72 7.73 -3.65
N PRO A 31 -5.64 8.41 -3.22
CA PRO A 31 -4.28 7.95 -3.48
C PRO A 31 -3.98 6.68 -2.68
N ILE A 32 -3.67 5.60 -3.40
CA ILE A 32 -3.37 4.29 -2.81
C ILE A 32 -1.96 3.89 -3.23
N THR A 33 -1.12 3.59 -2.24
CA THR A 33 0.17 2.94 -2.45
C THR A 33 0.17 1.59 -1.74
N TYR A 34 0.95 0.64 -2.24
CA TYR A 34 1.01 -0.69 -1.64
C TYR A 34 2.35 -1.38 -1.83
N VAL A 35 2.66 -2.25 -0.89
CA VAL A 35 3.78 -3.18 -0.96
C VAL A 35 3.32 -4.54 -0.47
N GLY A 36 3.81 -5.60 -1.10
CA GLY A 36 3.67 -6.93 -0.56
C GLY A 36 4.83 -7.85 -0.92
N GLY A 37 5.21 -8.70 0.03
CA GLY A 37 6.36 -9.57 -0.11
C GLY A 37 7.68 -8.89 0.23
N THR A 38 8.75 -9.68 0.10
CA THR A 38 10.13 -9.22 0.17
C THR A 38 10.61 -8.66 -1.18
N GLU A 39 11.80 -8.07 -1.21
CA GLU A 39 12.42 -7.58 -2.44
C GLU A 39 12.63 -8.68 -3.50
N ASP A 40 12.93 -9.90 -3.05
CA ASP A 40 13.07 -11.08 -3.91
C ASP A 40 11.72 -11.68 -4.32
N GLY A 41 10.59 -11.06 -3.91
CA GLY A 41 9.23 -11.49 -4.24
C GLY A 41 8.69 -12.65 -3.39
N GLY A 42 9.44 -13.11 -2.39
CA GLY A 42 8.99 -14.12 -1.42
C GLY A 42 8.04 -13.55 -0.36
N ILE A 43 7.51 -14.43 0.50
CA ILE A 43 6.67 -14.04 1.63
C ILE A 43 7.50 -13.30 2.69
N GLY A 44 7.04 -12.12 3.09
CA GLY A 44 7.74 -11.25 4.04
C GLY A 44 7.45 -9.78 3.79
N THR A 45 8.14 -8.90 4.49
CA THR A 45 8.05 -7.45 4.31
C THR A 45 9.44 -6.85 4.34
N SER A 46 9.74 -5.93 3.43
CA SER A 46 10.97 -5.12 3.48
C SER A 46 10.66 -3.73 4.05
N PHE A 47 11.49 -3.29 5.00
CA PHE A 47 11.39 -1.93 5.55
C PHE A 47 11.59 -0.88 4.45
N ASP A 48 12.59 -1.05 3.59
CA ASP A 48 12.92 -0.09 2.53
C ASP A 48 11.76 0.04 1.53
N GLN A 49 11.09 -1.07 1.21
CA GLN A 49 9.91 -1.03 0.35
C GLN A 49 8.71 -0.36 1.02
N VAL A 50 8.52 -0.56 2.33
CA VAL A 50 7.46 0.12 3.10
C VAL A 50 7.72 1.62 3.16
N ASP A 51 8.94 2.04 3.50
CA ASP A 51 9.33 3.45 3.56
C ASP A 51 9.12 4.17 2.22
N ARG A 52 9.46 3.48 1.12
CA ARG A 52 9.22 3.96 -0.24
C ARG A 52 7.73 4.22 -0.51
N VAL A 53 6.85 3.26 -0.24
CA VAL A 53 5.41 3.41 -0.58
C VAL A 53 4.70 4.41 0.32
N VAL A 54 5.19 4.63 1.54
CA VAL A 54 4.75 5.70 2.42
C VAL A 54 5.16 7.06 1.85
N SER A 55 6.42 7.20 1.42
CA SER A 55 6.96 8.44 0.87
C SER A 55 6.39 8.82 -0.51
N GLU A 56 6.03 7.84 -1.33
CA GLU A 56 5.44 8.05 -2.65
C GLU A 56 3.95 8.44 -2.59
N ASN A 57 3.28 8.26 -1.45
CA ASN A 57 1.87 8.62 -1.32
C ASN A 57 1.71 10.15 -1.16
N PRO A 58 0.95 10.83 -2.05
CA PRO A 58 0.85 12.29 -2.04
C PRO A 58 -0.03 12.86 -0.92
N ALA A 59 -0.70 12.02 -0.12
CA ALA A 59 -1.63 12.47 0.90
C ALA A 59 -0.95 12.96 2.18
N ASP A 60 -1.59 13.91 2.86
CA ASP A 60 -1.11 14.47 4.13
C ASP A 60 -1.26 13.50 5.31
N THR A 61 -2.29 12.64 5.26
CA THR A 61 -2.59 11.64 6.30
C THR A 61 -2.76 10.27 5.66
N LEU A 62 -2.02 9.29 6.17
CA LEU A 62 -2.03 7.92 5.65
C LEU A 62 -2.72 6.98 6.63
N LEU A 63 -3.71 6.25 6.13
CA LEU A 63 -4.30 5.11 6.85
C LEU A 63 -3.58 3.84 6.38
N ALA A 64 -2.81 3.25 7.29
CA ALA A 64 -2.02 2.05 7.02
C ALA A 64 -2.79 0.78 7.41
N PHE A 65 -2.89 -0.17 6.49
CA PHE A 65 -3.48 -1.49 6.70
C PHE A 65 -2.41 -2.56 6.53
N LEU A 66 -2.24 -3.41 7.55
CA LEU A 66 -1.23 -4.46 7.58
C LEU A 66 -1.90 -5.84 7.61
N THR A 67 -1.40 -6.78 6.80
CA THR A 67 -1.90 -8.17 6.71
C THR A 67 -0.79 -9.20 6.80
#